data_AF-A0A2I0NJR2-F1
#
_entry.id   AF-A0A2I0NJR2-F1
#
_cell.length_a   1.000
_cell.length_b   1.000
_cell.length_c   1.000
_cell.angle_alpha   90.00
_cell.angle_beta   90.00
_cell.angle_gamma   90.00
#
_symmetry.space_group_name_H-M   'P 1'
#
loop_
_entity.id
_entity.type
_entity.pdbx_description
1 polymer ?
#
loop_
_entity_poly.entity_id
_entity_poly.type
_entity_poly.pdbx_seq_one_letter_code
_entity_poly.pdbx_strand_id
1 'polypeptide(L)'
;MFGRETQLVDCREAMGLGRGGGIAQRGTISEAARPDVVAIAMTPGRRHITKPVCEITYGLRRENIQVSVLVLEAGAGIPMDDTGASVSSKGYGPKFGITAKEIDQIARHKIVLINMGNINSHVVSKTKRILKFVDIPAVIACEYPLDFEDFAKEGIKTKNVMPKNPQTEGTVMAIVSGITRGETCSRIVINELVREIRDILGQDIKQTHAVRSDLLISEGLMSGEE
;
A
#
# COMPACT_ATOMS: atom_id res chain seq x y z
N MET A 1 -5.62 -4.86 -29.76
CA MET A 1 -6.82 -5.64 -29.38
C MET A 1 -7.74 -4.69 -28.62
N PHE A 2 -8.86 -4.28 -29.20
CA PHE A 2 -9.86 -3.42 -28.54
C PHE A 2 -10.95 -4.32 -27.93
N GLY A 3 -10.93 -4.46 -26.62
CA GLY A 3 -11.91 -5.26 -25.87
C GLY A 3 -11.61 -5.17 -24.38
N ARG A 4 -12.67 -5.17 -23.55
CA ARG A 4 -12.53 -5.31 -22.09
C ARG A 4 -12.07 -6.74 -21.81
N GLU A 5 -10.94 -6.91 -21.14
CA GLU A 5 -10.44 -8.23 -20.74
C GLU A 5 -11.23 -8.69 -19.50
N THR A 6 -11.70 -9.94 -19.48
CA THR A 6 -12.36 -10.49 -18.29
C THR A 6 -11.38 -10.44 -17.12
N GLN A 7 -11.75 -9.72 -16.07
CA GLN A 7 -10.97 -9.61 -14.84
C GLN A 7 -11.42 -10.74 -13.90
N LEU A 8 -10.56 -11.73 -13.68
CA LEU A 8 -10.77 -12.75 -12.67
C LEU A 8 -10.08 -12.30 -11.39
N VAL A 9 -10.84 -12.27 -10.30
CA VAL A 9 -10.38 -11.87 -8.99
C VAL A 9 -10.81 -12.96 -8.03
N ASP A 10 -9.83 -13.61 -7.42
CA ASP A 10 -10.10 -14.53 -6.34
C ASP A 10 -10.53 -13.73 -5.09
N CYS A 11 -11.69 -14.09 -4.57
CA CYS A 11 -12.29 -13.39 -3.46
C CYS A 11 -11.73 -13.95 -2.14
N ARG A 12 -11.77 -13.12 -1.10
CA ARG A 12 -11.03 -13.35 0.15
C ARG A 12 -11.50 -14.59 0.91
N GLU A 13 -10.55 -15.15 1.66
CA GLU A 13 -10.69 -16.33 2.52
C GLU A 13 -11.74 -16.21 3.65
N ALA A 14 -12.19 -14.99 4.03
CA ALA A 14 -13.11 -14.80 5.17
C ALA A 14 -14.02 -13.55 5.08
N MET A 15 -15.20 -13.61 5.74
CA MET A 15 -16.20 -12.53 5.81
C MET A 15 -15.86 -11.43 6.85
N GLY A 16 -15.86 -10.16 6.46
CA GLY A 16 -15.69 -8.93 7.27
C GLY A 16 -16.74 -8.60 8.35
N LEU A 17 -16.43 -7.59 9.17
CA LEU A 17 -17.33 -7.02 10.19
C LEU A 17 -17.58 -5.52 9.91
N GLY A 18 -18.84 -5.07 9.96
CA GLY A 18 -19.21 -3.63 9.88
C GLY A 18 -20.27 -3.28 8.82
N ARG A 19 -20.75 -2.02 8.86
CA ARG A 19 -21.67 -1.46 7.84
C ARG A 19 -20.92 -1.26 6.52
N GLY A 20 -21.45 -1.84 5.45
CA GLY A 20 -20.76 -2.02 4.17
C GLY A 20 -20.55 -3.48 3.80
N GLY A 21 -20.91 -4.41 4.70
CA GLY A 21 -20.92 -5.84 4.47
C GLY A 21 -19.52 -6.42 4.44
N GLY A 22 -19.09 -7.05 5.53
CA GLY A 22 -18.69 -8.44 5.38
C GLY A 22 -17.55 -8.84 4.45
N ILE A 23 -16.77 -7.95 3.83
CA ILE A 23 -15.96 -8.34 2.65
C ILE A 23 -14.47 -8.04 2.84
N ALA A 24 -14.09 -7.02 3.60
CA ALA A 24 -12.68 -6.71 3.87
C ALA A 24 -12.31 -7.08 5.31
N GLN A 25 -11.75 -8.27 5.54
CA GLN A 25 -11.11 -8.59 6.81
C GLN A 25 -9.66 -8.10 6.84
N ARG A 26 -9.16 -7.87 8.07
CA ARG A 26 -7.74 -7.68 8.34
C ARG A 26 -6.93 -8.93 7.91
N GLY A 27 -5.72 -8.72 7.42
CA GLY A 27 -4.81 -9.81 7.03
C GLY A 27 -5.25 -10.64 5.82
N THR A 28 -6.15 -10.12 4.98
CA THR A 28 -6.66 -10.84 3.80
C THR A 28 -6.22 -10.20 2.50
N ILE A 29 -5.99 -11.06 1.50
CA ILE A 29 -5.69 -10.66 0.12
C ILE A 29 -6.82 -11.10 -0.81
N SER A 30 -7.15 -10.26 -1.78
CA SER A 30 -7.95 -10.62 -2.95
C SER A 30 -7.01 -10.57 -4.15
N GLU A 31 -6.73 -11.71 -4.75
CA GLU A 31 -5.72 -11.84 -5.80
C GLU A 31 -6.33 -11.68 -7.19
N ALA A 32 -5.71 -10.86 -8.02
CA ALA A 32 -6.04 -10.80 -9.45
C ALA A 32 -5.28 -11.90 -10.21
N ALA A 33 -5.78 -12.28 -11.39
CA ALA A 33 -5.15 -13.32 -12.22
C ALA A 33 -3.69 -13.04 -12.58
N ARG A 34 -3.29 -11.75 -12.68
CA ARG A 34 -1.89 -11.34 -12.84
C ARG A 34 -1.48 -10.40 -11.70
N PRO A 35 -0.26 -10.54 -11.16
CA PRO A 35 0.22 -9.69 -10.08
C PRO A 35 0.82 -8.37 -10.63
N ASP A 36 0.03 -7.60 -11.40
CA ASP A 36 0.51 -6.31 -11.92
C ASP A 36 0.56 -5.25 -10.81
N VAL A 37 -0.54 -5.08 -10.06
CA VAL A 37 -0.62 -4.10 -8.96
C VAL A 37 -1.18 -4.76 -7.70
N VAL A 38 -0.65 -4.41 -6.53
CA VAL A 38 -1.29 -4.69 -5.23
C VAL A 38 -1.67 -3.37 -4.55
N ALA A 39 -2.98 -3.19 -4.33
CA ALA A 39 -3.51 -2.07 -3.57
C ALA A 39 -3.53 -2.42 -2.07
N ILE A 40 -2.77 -1.67 -1.28
CA ILE A 40 -2.75 -1.80 0.18
C ILE A 40 -3.88 -0.96 0.77
N ALA A 41 -4.73 -1.64 1.53
CA ALA A 41 -5.77 -1.04 2.35
C ALA A 41 -5.44 -1.19 3.83
N MET A 42 -5.69 -0.13 4.59
CA MET A 42 -5.57 -0.15 6.04
C MET A 42 -6.65 -1.05 6.66
N THR A 43 -6.36 -1.61 7.84
CA THR A 43 -7.33 -2.40 8.61
C THR A 43 -8.63 -1.62 8.80
N PRO A 44 -9.78 -2.14 8.35
CA PRO A 44 -11.03 -1.41 8.42
C PRO A 44 -11.47 -1.19 9.86
N GLY A 45 -12.11 -0.06 10.10
CA GLY A 45 -12.64 0.32 11.40
C GLY A 45 -13.35 1.66 11.34
N ARG A 46 -13.74 2.21 12.48
CA ARG A 46 -14.49 3.50 12.54
C ARG A 46 -13.78 4.65 11.82
N ARG A 47 -12.44 4.64 11.77
CA ARG A 47 -11.59 5.67 11.14
C ARG A 47 -10.97 5.25 9.80
N HIS A 48 -11.09 3.96 9.46
CA HIS A 48 -10.53 3.36 8.24
C HIS A 48 -11.68 2.76 7.45
N ILE A 49 -12.33 3.61 6.67
CA ILE A 49 -13.40 3.21 5.76
C ILE A 49 -12.75 2.73 4.47
N THR A 50 -13.20 1.58 3.95
CA THR A 50 -12.61 0.95 2.75
C THR A 50 -12.90 1.70 1.47
N LYS A 51 -13.90 2.59 1.47
CA LYS A 51 -14.06 3.61 0.45
C LYS A 51 -12.96 4.67 0.65
N PRO A 52 -12.06 4.92 -0.32
CA PRO A 52 -12.25 4.75 -1.76
C PRO A 52 -11.47 3.61 -2.44
N VAL A 53 -10.77 2.75 -1.69
CA VAL A 53 -9.96 1.66 -2.27
C VAL A 53 -10.79 0.78 -3.20
N CYS A 54 -12.05 0.49 -2.86
CA CYS A 54 -12.96 -0.25 -3.72
C CYS A 54 -13.23 0.45 -5.06
N GLU A 55 -13.37 1.77 -5.09
CA GLU A 55 -13.63 2.55 -6.31
C GLU A 55 -12.36 2.70 -7.15
N ILE A 56 -11.22 2.90 -6.51
CA ILE A 56 -9.92 2.96 -7.18
C ILE A 56 -9.64 1.63 -7.87
N THR A 57 -9.74 0.51 -7.14
CA THR A 57 -9.49 -0.82 -7.70
C THR A 57 -10.49 -1.18 -8.80
N TYR A 58 -11.75 -0.75 -8.67
CA TYR A 58 -12.73 -0.88 -9.74
C TYR A 58 -12.38 -0.05 -10.98
N GLY A 59 -11.93 1.19 -10.78
CA GLY A 59 -11.48 2.09 -11.86
C GLY A 59 -10.28 1.53 -12.62
N LEU A 60 -9.28 1.02 -11.89
CA LEU A 60 -8.10 0.38 -12.47
C LEU A 60 -8.48 -0.86 -13.31
N ARG A 61 -9.38 -1.71 -12.79
CA ARG A 61 -9.86 -2.91 -13.50
C ARG A 61 -10.63 -2.56 -14.78
N ARG A 62 -11.41 -1.48 -14.78
CA ARG A 62 -12.10 -0.99 -15.99
C ARG A 62 -11.12 -0.59 -17.09
N GLU A 63 -9.92 -0.18 -16.69
CA GLU A 63 -8.81 0.21 -17.54
C GLU A 63 -7.86 -0.96 -17.84
N ASN A 64 -8.30 -2.20 -17.65
CA ASN A 64 -7.56 -3.45 -17.86
C ASN A 64 -6.27 -3.58 -17.03
N ILE A 65 -6.20 -2.91 -15.87
CA ILE A 65 -5.09 -3.07 -14.92
C ILE A 65 -5.48 -4.15 -13.90
N GLN A 66 -4.69 -5.22 -13.84
CA GLN A 66 -4.90 -6.31 -12.89
C GLN A 66 -4.45 -5.87 -11.50
N VAL A 67 -5.41 -5.71 -10.59
CA VAL A 67 -5.14 -5.21 -9.24
C VAL A 67 -5.63 -6.19 -8.18
N SER A 68 -4.69 -6.67 -7.39
CA SER A 68 -4.93 -7.39 -6.14
C SER A 68 -5.16 -6.39 -5.01
N VAL A 69 -5.88 -6.79 -3.95
CA VAL A 69 -6.13 -5.92 -2.79
C VAL A 69 -5.70 -6.62 -1.52
N LEU A 70 -4.67 -6.10 -0.86
CA LEU A 70 -4.19 -6.56 0.42
C LEU A 70 -4.73 -5.65 1.53
N VAL A 71 -5.48 -6.19 2.49
CA VAL A 71 -5.84 -5.46 3.71
C VAL A 71 -4.92 -5.91 4.82
N LEU A 72 -4.20 -4.96 5.39
CA LEU A 72 -3.24 -5.25 6.45
C LEU A 72 -3.93 -5.81 7.71
N GLU A 73 -3.26 -6.73 8.39
CA GLU A 73 -3.63 -7.26 9.70
C GLU A 73 -3.60 -6.13 10.75
N ALA A 74 -2.54 -5.32 10.70
CA ALA A 74 -2.28 -4.22 11.63
C ALA A 74 -2.01 -2.88 10.92
N GLY A 75 -2.97 -2.38 10.13
CA GLY A 75 -2.86 -1.12 9.39
C GLY A 75 -3.37 0.13 10.12
N ALA A 76 -4.01 0.01 11.30
CA ALA A 76 -4.72 1.12 11.93
C ALA A 76 -3.81 2.12 12.69
N GLY A 77 -2.77 1.64 13.38
CA GLY A 77 -1.89 2.46 14.24
C GLY A 77 -0.83 3.25 13.48
N ILE A 78 0.28 3.58 14.16
CA ILE A 78 1.50 4.20 13.60
C ILE A 78 2.67 3.23 13.89
N PRO A 79 3.73 3.15 13.04
CA PRO A 79 4.89 2.31 13.35
C PRO A 79 5.55 2.75 14.66
N MET A 80 5.98 1.80 15.49
CA MET A 80 6.59 2.12 16.80
C MET A 80 8.02 2.66 16.70
N ASP A 81 8.72 2.37 15.61
CA ASP A 81 10.14 2.69 15.46
C ASP A 81 10.38 4.20 15.24
N ASP A 82 9.37 4.93 14.74
CA ASP A 82 9.52 6.34 14.35
C ASP A 82 9.19 7.33 15.48
N THR A 83 8.62 6.87 16.59
CA THR A 83 8.39 7.75 17.76
C THR A 83 8.43 6.94 19.03
N GLY A 84 9.27 7.36 20.00
CA GLY A 84 9.18 6.94 21.40
C GLY A 84 7.88 7.40 22.10
N ALA A 85 6.74 7.28 21.42
CA ALA A 85 5.43 7.68 21.89
C ALA A 85 4.81 6.58 22.74
N SER A 86 5.00 6.76 24.05
CA SER A 86 4.15 6.36 25.17
C SER A 86 2.75 5.82 24.82
N VAL A 87 2.44 4.61 25.29
CA VAL A 87 1.27 4.14 26.11
C VAL A 87 -0.15 4.73 25.90
N SER A 88 -0.44 5.68 25.01
CA SER A 88 -1.65 6.52 25.10
C SER A 88 -2.56 6.55 23.87
N SER A 89 -2.62 5.50 23.06
CA SER A 89 -3.74 5.28 22.12
C SER A 89 -4.67 4.17 22.63
N LYS A 90 -5.43 4.49 23.68
CA LYS A 90 -6.62 3.72 24.11
C LYS A 90 -7.67 3.75 22.99
N GLY A 91 -7.56 2.85 22.04
CA GLY A 91 -8.55 2.68 20.98
C GLY A 91 -8.13 1.60 19.98
N TYR A 92 -8.55 0.35 20.25
CA TYR A 92 -8.63 -0.79 19.33
C TYR A 92 -7.57 -0.82 18.20
N GLY A 93 -6.42 -1.41 18.56
CA GLY A 93 -5.26 -1.71 17.70
C GLY A 93 -4.19 -0.61 17.69
N PRO A 94 -3.29 -0.52 18.70
CA PRO A 94 -2.43 0.65 18.88
C PRO A 94 -1.20 0.70 17.97
N LYS A 95 -0.92 -0.34 17.17
CA LYS A 95 0.32 -0.46 16.39
C LYS A 95 0.04 -0.58 14.91
N PHE A 96 0.82 0.12 14.09
CA PHE A 96 0.97 -0.26 12.70
C PHE A 96 2.03 -1.36 12.62
N GLY A 97 1.75 -2.39 11.84
CA GLY A 97 2.67 -3.49 11.60
C GLY A 97 2.40 -4.12 10.25
N ILE A 98 3.43 -4.79 9.74
CA ILE A 98 3.35 -5.61 8.54
C ILE A 98 4.02 -6.95 8.87
N THR A 99 3.38 -8.04 8.48
CA THR A 99 3.86 -9.41 8.71
C THR A 99 4.74 -9.88 7.56
N ALA A 100 5.59 -10.89 7.79
CA ALA A 100 6.38 -11.50 6.71
C ALA A 100 5.49 -12.03 5.57
N LYS A 101 4.35 -12.65 5.91
CA LYS A 101 3.36 -13.10 4.91
C LYS A 101 2.87 -11.96 4.03
N GLU A 102 2.57 -10.79 4.61
CA GLU A 102 2.12 -9.61 3.84
C GLU A 102 3.23 -9.02 2.97
N ILE A 103 4.48 -9.06 3.46
CA ILE A 103 5.67 -8.61 2.72
C ILE A 103 5.89 -9.51 1.50
N ASP A 104 5.85 -10.83 1.69
CA ASP A 104 5.94 -11.80 0.60
C ASP A 104 4.79 -11.67 -0.39
N GLN A 105 3.59 -11.33 0.09
CA GLN A 105 2.45 -11.06 -0.78
C GLN A 105 2.66 -9.80 -1.61
N ILE A 106 3.20 -8.72 -1.04
CA ILE A 106 3.49 -7.48 -1.76
C ILE A 106 4.61 -7.71 -2.79
N ALA A 107 5.64 -8.46 -2.41
CA ALA A 107 6.79 -8.74 -3.25
C ALA A 107 6.47 -9.56 -4.50
N ARG A 108 5.27 -10.15 -4.62
CA ARG A 108 4.87 -10.86 -5.86
C ARG A 108 4.42 -9.91 -6.97
N HIS A 109 4.16 -8.65 -6.65
CA HIS A 109 3.57 -7.70 -7.58
C HIS A 109 4.60 -6.73 -8.14
N LYS A 110 4.31 -6.21 -9.33
CA LYS A 110 5.18 -5.24 -10.01
C LYS A 110 5.13 -3.84 -9.39
N ILE A 111 3.98 -3.46 -8.85
CA ILE A 111 3.71 -2.14 -8.26
C ILE A 111 2.88 -2.28 -6.99
N VAL A 112 3.22 -1.52 -5.97
CA VAL A 112 2.37 -1.32 -4.79
C VAL A 112 1.64 0.02 -4.86
N LEU A 113 0.31 -0.01 -4.73
CA LEU A 113 -0.51 1.19 -4.58
C LEU A 113 -0.90 1.34 -3.11
N ILE A 114 -0.40 2.37 -2.45
CA ILE A 114 -0.55 2.54 -1.01
C ILE A 114 -1.60 3.61 -0.72
N ASN A 115 -2.78 3.20 -0.22
CA ASN A 115 -3.86 4.14 0.09
C ASN A 115 -3.78 4.65 1.54
N MET A 116 -3.61 5.96 1.69
CA MET A 116 -3.27 6.63 2.94
C MET A 116 -4.37 7.60 3.38
N GLY A 117 -4.10 8.40 4.40
CA GLY A 117 -5.08 9.35 4.97
C GLY A 117 -4.60 10.79 4.85
N ASN A 118 -5.12 11.65 5.72
CA ASN A 118 -4.84 13.08 5.71
C ASN A 118 -3.75 13.54 6.70
N ILE A 119 -3.09 12.61 7.39
CA ILE A 119 -2.07 12.97 8.39
C ILE A 119 -0.70 12.71 7.78
N ASN A 120 0.02 13.78 7.43
CA ASN A 120 1.34 13.74 6.78
C ASN A 120 2.27 12.71 7.45
N SER A 121 2.55 12.87 8.75
CA SER A 121 3.46 11.97 9.48
C SER A 121 3.02 10.50 9.44
N HIS A 122 1.72 10.21 9.38
CA HIS A 122 1.21 8.85 9.23
C HIS A 122 1.43 8.32 7.82
N VAL A 123 1.26 9.16 6.79
CA VAL A 123 1.51 8.76 5.40
C VAL A 123 2.98 8.39 5.23
N VAL A 124 3.89 9.24 5.70
CA VAL A 124 5.33 9.05 5.52
C VAL A 124 5.83 7.85 6.33
N SER A 125 5.56 7.78 7.63
CA SER A 125 6.02 6.66 8.49
C SER A 125 5.50 5.29 8.04
N LYS A 126 4.22 5.18 7.68
CA LYS A 126 3.66 3.92 7.18
C LYS A 126 4.23 3.53 5.83
N THR A 127 4.43 4.49 4.93
CA THR A 127 5.05 4.26 3.63
C THR A 127 6.48 3.74 3.81
N LYS A 128 7.26 4.39 4.67
CA LYS A 128 8.60 3.97 5.05
C LYS A 128 8.62 2.53 5.55
N ARG A 129 7.74 2.20 6.51
CA ARG A 129 7.66 0.86 7.09
C ARG A 129 7.34 -0.22 6.06
N ILE A 130 6.45 0.05 5.10
CA ILE A 130 6.12 -0.91 4.03
C ILE A 130 7.31 -1.08 3.08
N LEU A 131 7.89 0.03 2.60
CA LEU A 131 8.97 0.00 1.59
C LEU A 131 10.34 -0.38 2.17
N LYS A 132 10.47 -0.47 3.50
CA LYS A 132 11.70 -0.92 4.17
C LYS A 132 12.12 -2.33 3.75
N PHE A 133 11.16 -3.21 3.49
CA PHE A 133 11.44 -4.65 3.34
C PHE A 133 11.40 -5.16 1.90
N VAL A 134 10.77 -4.42 0.98
CA VAL A 134 10.53 -4.89 -0.40
C VAL A 134 11.05 -3.85 -1.39
N ASP A 135 11.91 -4.30 -2.31
CA ASP A 135 12.32 -3.52 -3.48
C ASP A 135 11.20 -3.50 -4.53
N ILE A 136 10.27 -2.55 -4.39
CA ILE A 136 9.11 -2.41 -5.26
C ILE A 136 8.82 -0.93 -5.60
N PRO A 137 8.44 -0.62 -6.85
CA PRO A 137 7.85 0.66 -7.24
C PRO A 137 6.53 0.94 -6.49
N ALA A 138 6.41 2.12 -5.88
CA ALA A 138 5.25 2.51 -5.11
C ALA A 138 4.52 3.73 -5.67
N VAL A 139 3.20 3.66 -5.71
CA VAL A 139 2.31 4.81 -5.97
C VAL A 139 1.58 5.14 -4.67
N ILE A 140 1.67 6.39 -4.24
CA ILE A 140 0.99 6.85 -3.02
C ILE A 140 -0.34 7.51 -3.40
N ALA A 141 -1.44 7.00 -2.87
CA ALA A 141 -2.76 7.59 -2.97
C ALA A 141 -3.14 8.18 -1.61
N CYS A 142 -3.28 9.49 -1.49
CA CYS A 142 -3.50 10.15 -0.20
C CYS A 142 -4.46 11.34 -0.26
N GLU A 143 -4.95 11.76 0.90
CA GLU A 143 -5.77 12.97 1.02
C GLU A 143 -4.87 14.20 1.11
N TYR A 144 -3.86 14.12 1.98
CA TYR A 144 -2.91 15.21 2.22
C TYR A 144 -2.00 15.42 1.00
N PRO A 145 -1.83 16.67 0.51
CA PRO A 145 -0.91 16.96 -0.58
C PRO A 145 0.54 16.86 -0.09
N LEU A 146 1.24 15.81 -0.52
CA LEU A 146 2.66 15.58 -0.25
C LEU A 146 3.47 15.74 -1.54
N ASP A 147 4.76 16.00 -1.38
CA ASP A 147 5.73 15.94 -2.47
C ASP A 147 6.82 14.87 -2.23
N PHE A 148 7.74 14.73 -3.19
CA PHE A 148 8.84 13.79 -3.06
C PHE A 148 9.87 14.18 -1.99
N GLU A 149 9.98 15.47 -1.64
CA GLU A 149 10.90 15.92 -0.60
C GLU A 149 10.44 15.47 0.77
N ASP A 150 9.13 15.47 1.05
CA ASP A 150 8.55 14.97 2.29
C ASP A 150 8.99 13.52 2.56
N PHE A 151 8.98 12.67 1.53
CA PHE A 151 9.43 11.28 1.64
C PHE A 151 10.97 11.17 1.73
N ALA A 152 11.71 11.93 0.92
CA ALA A 152 13.16 11.88 0.89
C ALA A 152 13.81 12.37 2.20
N LYS A 153 13.20 13.36 2.88
CA LYS A 153 13.66 13.83 4.21
C LYS A 153 13.66 12.71 5.24
N GLU A 154 12.71 11.78 5.15
CA GLU A 154 12.58 10.62 6.05
C GLU A 154 13.35 9.38 5.58
N GLY A 155 14.19 9.50 4.55
CA GLY A 155 15.04 8.43 4.05
C GLY A 155 14.36 7.49 3.05
N ILE A 156 13.17 7.83 2.54
CA ILE A 156 12.46 7.00 1.55
C ILE A 156 12.99 7.31 0.16
N LYS A 157 13.36 6.27 -0.61
CA LYS A 157 13.78 6.44 -2.01
C LYS A 157 12.61 6.98 -2.84
N THR A 158 12.85 7.97 -3.68
CA THR A 158 11.84 8.52 -4.60
C THR A 158 12.40 8.69 -6.01
N LYS A 159 11.51 8.78 -7.00
CA LYS A 159 11.87 8.98 -8.41
C LYS A 159 12.67 10.26 -8.67
N ASN A 160 12.31 11.36 -8.00
CA ASN A 160 12.84 12.69 -8.30
C ASN A 160 13.85 13.19 -7.26
N VAL A 161 13.78 12.71 -6.02
CA VAL A 161 14.61 13.18 -4.91
C VAL A 161 15.19 11.98 -4.16
N MET A 162 16.48 11.72 -4.37
CA MET A 162 17.17 10.64 -3.67
C MET A 162 17.57 11.09 -2.25
N PRO A 163 17.19 10.35 -1.18
CA PRO A 163 17.60 10.68 0.18
C PRO A 163 19.11 10.50 0.37
N LYS A 164 19.72 11.32 1.24
CA LYS A 164 21.15 11.19 1.61
C LYS A 164 21.46 9.87 2.29
N ASN A 165 20.55 9.43 3.16
CA ASN A 165 20.62 8.16 3.88
C ASN A 165 19.37 7.34 3.56
N PRO A 166 19.37 6.56 2.47
CA PRO A 166 18.24 5.71 2.12
C PRO A 166 17.97 4.67 3.22
N GLN A 167 16.71 4.56 3.64
CA GLN A 167 16.23 3.62 4.66
C GLN A 167 15.14 2.66 4.12
N THR A 168 14.75 2.81 2.86
CA THR A 168 13.80 1.92 2.18
C THR A 168 14.47 1.18 1.03
N GLU A 169 14.01 -0.03 0.76
CA GLU A 169 14.36 -0.73 -0.47
C GLU A 169 13.52 -0.24 -1.63
N GLY A 170 12.20 -0.22 -1.44
CA GLY A 170 11.25 0.26 -2.41
C GLY A 170 11.32 1.77 -2.64
N THR A 171 10.76 2.19 -3.77
CA THR A 171 10.88 3.55 -4.29
C THR A 171 9.52 4.16 -4.59
N VAL A 172 9.25 5.36 -4.07
CA VAL A 172 8.05 6.13 -4.40
C VAL A 172 8.20 6.74 -5.80
N MET A 173 7.38 6.25 -6.74
CA MET A 173 7.44 6.62 -8.15
C MET A 173 6.41 7.69 -8.53
N ALA A 174 5.26 7.73 -7.85
CA ALA A 174 4.21 8.70 -8.08
C ALA A 174 3.41 8.96 -6.80
N ILE A 175 2.81 10.16 -6.72
CA ILE A 175 1.96 10.60 -5.62
C ILE A 175 0.70 11.19 -6.25
N VAL A 176 -0.47 10.71 -5.83
CA VAL A 176 -1.78 11.23 -6.25
C VAL A 176 -2.55 11.63 -5.00
N SER A 177 -2.71 12.94 -4.81
CA SER A 177 -3.39 13.53 -3.66
C SER A 177 -4.89 13.81 -3.92
N GLY A 178 -5.63 14.26 -2.90
CA GLY A 178 -7.05 14.60 -3.03
C GLY A 178 -7.99 13.39 -2.96
N ILE A 179 -7.54 12.29 -2.36
CA ILE A 179 -8.32 11.06 -2.16
C ILE A 179 -8.85 11.02 -0.72
N THR A 180 -10.08 11.48 -0.52
CA THR A 180 -10.73 11.53 0.80
C THR A 180 -11.31 10.17 1.21
N ARG A 181 -11.11 9.79 2.47
CA ARG A 181 -11.68 8.54 3.02
C ARG A 181 -13.19 8.66 3.22
N GLY A 182 -13.92 7.62 2.83
CA GLY A 182 -15.39 7.58 2.94
C GLY A 182 -16.12 8.32 1.83
N GLU A 183 -15.41 9.02 0.94
CA GLU A 183 -15.98 9.79 -0.17
C GLU A 183 -15.75 9.13 -1.52
N THR A 184 -16.56 9.50 -2.51
CA THR A 184 -16.41 9.00 -3.88
C THR A 184 -15.19 9.62 -4.53
N CYS A 185 -14.31 8.81 -5.11
CA CYS A 185 -13.18 9.32 -5.87
C CYS A 185 -13.66 9.98 -7.17
N SER A 186 -13.13 11.17 -7.46
CA SER A 186 -13.40 11.83 -8.73
C SER A 186 -12.78 11.05 -9.89
N ARG A 187 -13.40 11.14 -11.08
CA ARG A 187 -12.85 10.50 -12.29
C ARG A 187 -11.48 11.04 -12.67
N ILE A 188 -11.22 12.32 -12.38
CA ILE A 188 -9.94 12.97 -12.68
C ILE A 188 -8.82 12.25 -11.91
N VAL A 189 -9.03 12.02 -10.62
CA VAL A 189 -8.07 11.34 -9.74
C VAL A 189 -7.88 9.88 -10.12
N ILE A 190 -8.96 9.17 -10.49
CA ILE A 190 -8.85 7.78 -10.98
C ILE A 190 -8.05 7.72 -12.29
N ASN A 191 -8.31 8.63 -13.23
CA ASN A 191 -7.58 8.69 -14.49
C ASN A 191 -6.10 9.03 -14.29
N GLU A 192 -5.79 9.88 -13.31
CA GLU A 192 -4.42 10.19 -12.92
C GLU A 192 -3.73 8.95 -12.35
N LEU A 193 -4.34 8.22 -11.41
CA LEU A 193 -3.81 6.94 -10.92
C LEU A 193 -3.57 5.94 -12.05
N VAL A 194 -4.50 5.82 -12.99
CA VAL A 194 -4.36 4.94 -14.17
C VAL A 194 -3.15 5.35 -15.02
N ARG A 195 -2.98 6.65 -15.26
CA ARG A 195 -1.85 7.19 -16.04
C ARG A 195 -0.52 6.83 -15.36
N GLU A 196 -0.36 7.20 -14.09
CA GLU A 196 0.88 6.94 -13.34
C GLU A 196 1.21 5.45 -13.27
N ILE A 197 0.21 4.60 -13.01
CA ILE A 197 0.42 3.14 -12.96
C ILE A 197 0.82 2.59 -14.33
N ARG A 198 0.17 3.01 -15.43
CA ARG A 198 0.54 2.56 -16.78
C ARG A 198 1.94 3.02 -17.17
N ASP A 199 2.30 4.25 -16.82
CA ASP A 199 3.62 4.81 -17.11
C ASP A 199 4.71 4.03 -16.37
N ILE A 200 4.45 3.58 -15.13
CA ILE A 200 5.38 2.74 -14.37
C ILE A 200 5.42 1.30 -14.92
N LEU A 201 4.27 0.71 -15.27
CA LEU A 201 4.20 -0.64 -15.85
C LEU A 201 4.88 -0.72 -17.24
N GLY A 202 4.92 0.38 -17.98
CA GLY A 202 5.58 0.48 -19.27
C GLY A 202 7.09 0.71 -19.20
N GLN A 203 7.63 1.01 -18.02
CA GLN A 203 9.08 1.16 -17.82
C GLN A 203 9.73 -0.21 -17.63
N ASP A 204 10.88 -0.42 -18.26
CA ASP A 204 11.71 -1.62 -18.09
C ASP A 204 12.52 -1.50 -16.78
N ILE A 205 11.79 -1.51 -15.66
CA ILE A 205 12.38 -1.44 -14.32
C ILE A 205 12.93 -2.83 -13.99
N LYS A 206 14.20 -2.92 -13.61
CA LYS A 206 14.78 -4.17 -13.06
C LYS A 206 14.06 -4.52 -11.76
N GLN A 207 12.96 -5.25 -11.84
CA GLN A 207 12.21 -5.72 -10.69
C GLN A 207 12.88 -6.97 -10.14
N THR A 208 13.64 -6.80 -9.07
CA THR A 208 14.25 -7.93 -8.36
C THR A 208 13.23 -8.69 -7.51
N HIS A 209 12.13 -8.01 -7.13
CA HIS A 209 11.15 -8.49 -6.15
C HIS A 209 11.84 -8.97 -4.84
N ALA A 210 13.03 -8.43 -4.56
CA ALA A 210 13.87 -8.88 -3.48
C ALA A 210 13.26 -8.44 -2.15
N VAL A 211 13.11 -9.41 -1.25
CA VAL A 211 12.72 -9.20 0.14
C VAL A 211 13.99 -9.21 0.99
N ARG A 212 14.13 -8.25 1.90
CA ARG A 212 15.22 -8.20 2.88
C ARG A 212 15.00 -9.23 4.00
N SER A 213 15.17 -10.51 3.69
CA SER A 213 14.98 -11.61 4.65
C SER A 213 15.88 -11.47 5.89
N ASP A 214 17.08 -10.90 5.74
CA ASP A 214 17.97 -10.55 6.85
C ASP A 214 17.32 -9.57 7.83
N LEU A 215 16.66 -8.52 7.32
CA LEU A 215 15.94 -7.55 8.15
C LEU A 215 14.70 -8.17 8.79
N LEU A 216 13.98 -9.03 8.06
CA LEU A 216 12.81 -9.73 8.61
C LEU A 216 13.18 -10.58 9.83
N ILE A 217 14.31 -11.30 9.77
CA ILE A 217 14.82 -12.09 10.89
C ILE A 217 15.24 -11.16 12.03
N SER A 218 16.00 -10.10 11.75
CA SER A 218 16.50 -9.18 12.78
C SER A 218 15.39 -8.46 13.56
N GLU A 219 14.25 -8.22 12.92
CA GLU A 219 13.09 -7.58 13.55
C GLU A 219 12.06 -8.58 14.10
N GLY A 220 12.39 -9.88 14.09
CA GLY A 220 11.53 -10.95 14.62
C GLY A 220 10.24 -11.17 13.82
N LEU A 221 10.20 -10.75 12.55
CA LEU A 221 9.07 -10.99 11.64
C LEU A 221 9.13 -12.37 10.99
N MET A 222 10.32 -12.98 10.96
CA MET A 222 10.56 -14.37 10.56
C MET A 222 11.46 -15.04 11.61
N SER A 223 11.24 -16.33 11.85
CA SER A 223 12.23 -17.16 12.55
C SER A 223 13.45 -17.33 11.64
N GLY A 224 14.66 -17.18 12.17
CA GLY A 224 15.85 -17.64 11.47
C GLY A 224 15.75 -19.14 11.21
N GLU A 225 16.19 -19.58 10.03
CA GLU A 225 16.36 -21.01 9.77
C GLU A 225 17.46 -21.53 10.71
N GLU A 226 17.08 -22.40 11.66
CA GLU A 226 18.01 -23.30 12.37
C GLU A 226 18.31 -24.53 11.51
#